data_AF-A0A1V6J2P8-F1
#
_entry.id   AF-A0A1V6J2P8-F1
#
_cell.length_a   1.000
_cell.length_b   1.000
_cell.length_c   1.000
_cell.angle_alpha   90.00
_cell.angle_beta   90.00
_cell.angle_gamma   90.00
#
_symmetry.space_group_name_H-M   'P 1'
#
loop_
_entity.id
_entity.type
_entity.pdbx_description
1 polymer ?
#
loop_
_entity_poly.entity_id
_entity_poly.type
_entity_poly.pdbx_seq_one_letter_code
_entity_poly.pdbx_strand_id
1 'polypeptide(L)'
;MQNTVLLINEHDLENTLDRITEKVIERVKNELDTQHNEVYLSPKKVAEMLDIHVTTLYRWEKQNYLIPIRIGTKVRYRKSDIDKLLDQEQIN
;
A
#
# COMPACT_ATOMS: atom_id res chain seq x y z
N MET A 1 -17.63 33.49 -20.42
CA MET A 1 -17.23 32.74 -19.22
C MET A 1 -17.31 33.70 -18.04
N GLN A 2 -18.18 33.44 -17.06
CA GLN A 2 -18.29 34.30 -15.87
C GLN A 2 -17.21 33.90 -14.87
N ASN A 3 -16.42 34.87 -14.41
CA ASN A 3 -15.50 34.67 -13.28
C ASN A 3 -16.28 34.94 -11.99
N THR A 4 -16.38 33.92 -11.15
CA THR A 4 -16.92 34.05 -9.79
C THR A 4 -15.77 34.42 -8.86
N VAL A 5 -15.84 35.59 -8.24
CA VAL A 5 -14.89 36.01 -7.21
C VAL A 5 -15.42 35.52 -5.87
N LEU A 6 -14.69 34.61 -5.22
CA LEU A 6 -14.98 34.17 -3.86
C LEU A 6 -14.21 35.07 -2.88
N LEU A 7 -14.94 35.78 -2.03
CA LEU A 7 -14.38 36.52 -0.92
C LEU A 7 -14.25 35.58 0.26
N ILE A 8 -13.01 35.23 0.61
CA ILE A 8 -12.66 34.35 1.72
C ILE A 8 -11.96 35.22 2.76
N ASN A 9 -12.30 35.02 4.04
CA ASN A 9 -11.63 35.69 5.14
C ASN A 9 -10.20 35.14 5.32
N GLU A 10 -9.25 35.98 5.72
CA GLU A 10 -7.87 35.58 6.02
C GLU A 10 -7.83 34.40 7.00
N HIS A 11 -8.63 34.47 8.06
CA HIS A 11 -8.71 33.41 9.06
C HIS A 11 -9.22 32.08 8.49
N ASP A 12 -10.20 32.12 7.58
CA ASP A 12 -10.73 30.91 6.94
C ASP A 12 -9.71 30.29 5.99
N LEU A 13 -8.88 31.12 5.35
CA LEU A 13 -7.77 30.67 4.52
C LEU A 13 -6.70 29.98 5.36
N GLU A 14 -6.27 30.61 6.45
CA GLU A 14 -5.28 30.04 7.38
C GLU A 14 -5.76 28.70 7.96
N ASN A 15 -6.98 28.66 8.49
CA ASN A 15 -7.58 27.43 9.02
C ASN A 15 -7.65 26.32 7.96
N THR A 16 -7.96 26.68 6.71
CA THR A 16 -8.02 25.70 5.62
C THR A 16 -6.64 25.17 5.27
N LEU A 17 -5.62 26.04 5.25
CA LEU A 17 -4.23 25.65 5.02
C LEU A 17 -3.73 24.72 6.12
N ASP A 18 -3.99 25.04 7.39
CA ASP A 18 -3.62 24.20 8.54
C ASP A 18 -4.28 22.83 8.47
N ARG A 19 -5.57 22.79 8.11
CA ARG A 19 -6.28 21.51 7.97
C ARG A 19 -5.77 20.68 6.79
N ILE A 20 -5.24 21.32 5.75
CA ILE A 20 -4.60 20.62 4.61
C ILE A 20 -3.24 20.09 5.05
N THR A 21 -2.42 20.90 5.73
CA THR A 21 -1.08 20.49 6.18
C THR A 21 -1.17 19.35 7.18
N GLU A 22 -2.09 19.39 8.14
CA GLU A 22 -2.34 18.29 9.07
C GLU A 22 -2.69 16.98 8.33
N LYS A 23 -3.62 17.03 7.38
CA LYS A 23 -4.00 15.86 6.58
C LYS A 23 -2.85 15.33 5.73
N VAL A 24 -2.01 16.20 5.18
CA VAL A 24 -0.82 15.79 4.41
C VAL A 24 0.19 15.11 5.32
N ILE A 25 0.46 15.69 6.50
CA ILE A 25 1.38 15.11 7.48
C ILE A 25 0.88 13.75 7.95
N GLU A 26 -0.41 13.61 8.23
CA GLU A 26 -1.02 12.34 8.64
C GLU A 26 -0.88 11.26 7.56
N ARG A 27 -1.15 11.60 6.28
CA ARG A 27 -0.96 10.67 5.16
C ARG A 27 0.49 10.22 5.01
N VAL A 28 1.44 11.16 5.07
CA VAL A 28 2.87 10.85 4.99
C VAL A 28 3.32 9.97 6.15
N LYS A 29 2.85 10.23 7.38
CA LYS A 29 3.15 9.37 8.53
C LYS A 29 2.61 7.96 8.34
N ASN A 30 1.37 7.81 7.88
CA ASN A 30 0.79 6.49 7.61
C ASN A 30 1.55 5.73 6.51
N GLU A 31 2.01 6.41 5.45
CA GLU A 31 2.84 5.82 4.41
C GLU A 31 4.23 5.40 4.93
N LEU A 32 4.83 6.19 5.82
CA LEU A 32 6.12 5.86 6.44
C LEU A 32 5.99 4.70 7.44
N ASP A 33 4.93 4.66 8.25
CA ASP A 33 4.68 3.58 9.21
C ASP A 33 4.37 2.26 8.50
N THR A 34 3.67 2.30 7.37
CA THR A 34 3.45 1.11 6.53
C THR A 34 4.75 0.62 5.89
N GLN A 35 5.67 1.51 5.51
CA GLN A 35 7.01 1.12 5.05
C GLN A 35 7.88 0.54 6.16
N HIS A 36 7.85 1.12 7.38
CA HIS A 36 8.70 0.67 8.48
C HIS A 36 8.25 -0.67 9.07
N ASN A 37 6.95 -0.98 8.98
CA ASN A 37 6.35 -2.23 9.43
C ASN A 37 6.15 -3.25 8.30
N GLU A 38 6.95 -3.19 7.23
CA GLU A 38 6.86 -4.18 6.15
C GLU A 38 7.19 -5.58 6.70
N VAL A 39 6.17 -6.45 6.73
CA VAL A 39 6.29 -7.81 7.26
C VAL A 39 6.64 -8.77 6.14
N TYR A 40 7.71 -9.56 6.35
CA TYR A 40 8.16 -10.57 5.41
C TYR A 40 7.55 -11.96 5.72
N LEU A 41 6.61 -12.38 4.89
CA LEU A 41 5.88 -13.63 5.05
C LEU A 41 6.60 -14.80 4.37
N SER A 42 6.45 -16.00 4.93
CA SER A 42 6.98 -17.23 4.32
C SER A 42 6.04 -17.74 3.23
N PRO A 43 6.53 -18.45 2.20
CA PRO A 43 5.70 -18.96 1.10
C PRO A 43 4.49 -19.78 1.55
N LYS A 44 4.63 -20.55 2.64
CA LYS A 44 3.51 -21.30 3.24
C LYS A 44 2.40 -20.38 3.76
N LYS A 45 2.77 -19.33 4.48
CA LYS A 45 1.80 -18.38 5.04
C LYS A 45 1.11 -17.56 3.95
N VAL A 46 1.84 -17.22 2.88
CA VAL A 46 1.25 -16.55 1.71
C VAL A 46 0.26 -17.46 0.99
N ALA A 47 0.63 -18.73 0.80
CA ALA A 47 -0.24 -19.73 0.19
C ALA A 47 -1.55 -19.91 0.99
N GLU A 48 -1.46 -19.96 2.33
CA GLU A 48 -2.63 -19.99 3.22
C GLU A 48 -3.49 -18.72 3.11
N MET A 49 -2.88 -17.53 3.01
CA MET A 49 -3.61 -16.26 2.93
C MET A 49 -4.38 -16.08 1.62
N LEU A 50 -3.81 -16.55 0.51
CA LEU A 50 -4.40 -16.46 -0.82
C LEU A 50 -5.25 -17.69 -1.20
N ASP A 51 -5.36 -18.68 -0.29
CA ASP A 51 -5.97 -19.99 -0.54
C ASP A 51 -5.47 -20.68 -1.83
N ILE A 52 -4.16 -20.59 -2.09
CA ILE A 52 -3.50 -21.21 -3.25
C ILE A 52 -2.46 -22.25 -2.83
N HIS A 53 -2.16 -23.19 -3.71
CA HIS A 53 -1.06 -24.12 -3.48
C HIS A 53 0.31 -23.43 -3.63
N VAL A 54 1.30 -23.83 -2.81
CA VAL A 54 2.66 -23.26 -2.82
C VAL A 54 3.34 -23.36 -4.20
N THR A 55 3.00 -24.36 -5.01
CA THR A 55 3.52 -24.48 -6.38
C THR A 55 3.08 -23.34 -7.30
N THR A 56 1.93 -22.73 -7.03
CA THR A 56 1.43 -21.58 -7.78
C THR A 56 2.32 -20.37 -7.54
N LEU A 57 2.79 -20.16 -6.30
CA LEU A 57 3.76 -19.10 -5.99
C LEU A 57 5.06 -19.25 -6.78
N TYR A 58 5.57 -20.48 -6.96
CA TYR A 58 6.75 -20.71 -7.81
C TYR A 58 6.49 -20.44 -9.30
N ARG A 59 5.26 -20.65 -9.79
CA ARG A 59 4.88 -20.26 -11.16
C ARG A 59 4.83 -18.75 -11.28
N TRP A 60 4.25 -18.06 -10.30
CA TRP A 60 4.17 -16.60 -10.27
C TRP A 60 5.55 -15.94 -10.19
N GLU A 61 6.49 -16.54 -9.44
CA GLU A 61 7.90 -16.11 -9.43
C GLU A 61 8.51 -16.16 -10.84
N LYS A 62 8.27 -17.25 -11.60
CA LYS A 62 8.75 -17.38 -12.99
C LYS A 62 8.08 -16.43 -13.97
N GLN A 63 6.84 -16.03 -13.69
CA GLN A 63 6.06 -15.10 -14.51
C GLN A 63 6.27 -13.63 -14.11
N ASN A 64 7.15 -13.35 -13.13
CA ASN A 64 7.34 -12.03 -12.55
C ASN A 64 6.06 -11.38 -12.00
N TYR A 65 5.05 -12.19 -11.66
CA TYR A 65 3.77 -11.71 -11.13
C TYR A 65 3.88 -11.36 -9.64
N LEU A 66 4.50 -12.24 -8.86
CA LEU A 66 4.82 -12.01 -7.46
C LEU A 66 6.29 -12.37 -7.23
N ILE A 67 7.11 -11.35 -6.95
CA ILE A 67 8.56 -11.51 -6.86
C ILE A 67 8.96 -11.72 -5.40
N PRO A 68 9.51 -12.89 -5.02
CA PRO A 68 10.01 -13.09 -3.68
C PRO A 68 11.33 -12.37 -3.44
N ILE A 69 11.58 -12.05 -2.18
CA ILE A 69 12.87 -11.62 -1.67
C ILE A 69 13.58 -12.84 -1.08
N ARG A 70 14.82 -13.06 -1.54
CA ARG A 70 15.68 -14.13 -1.04
C ARG A 70 16.63 -13.56 -0.01
N ILE A 71 16.43 -13.95 1.24
CA ILE A 71 17.32 -13.60 2.37
C ILE A 71 18.14 -14.85 2.70
N GLY A 72 19.30 -14.98 2.04
CA GLY A 72 20.12 -16.20 2.09
C GLY A 72 19.37 -17.40 1.53
N THR A 73 19.13 -18.43 2.34
CA THR A 73 18.36 -19.63 1.98
C THR A 73 16.86 -19.48 2.16
N LYS A 74 16.39 -18.38 2.77
CA LYS A 74 14.97 -18.17 3.08
C LYS A 74 14.33 -17.32 1.98
N VAL A 75 13.29 -17.87 1.37
CA VAL A 75 12.40 -17.13 0.46
C VAL A 75 11.32 -16.43 1.30
N ARG A 76 11.07 -15.16 1.02
CA ARG A 76 10.06 -14.33 1.70
C ARG A 76 9.30 -13.48 0.69
N TYR A 77 8.08 -13.13 1.03
CA TYR A 77 7.25 -12.20 0.25
C TYR A 77 6.90 -10.99 1.11
N ARG A 78 6.79 -9.82 0.47
CA ARG A 78 6.31 -8.60 1.13
C ARG A 78 4.82 -8.75 1.37
N LYS A 79 4.37 -8.37 2.57
CA LYS A 79 2.95 -8.38 2.89
C LYS A 79 2.23 -7.34 2.03
N SER A 80 2.84 -6.18 1.79
CA SER A 80 2.25 -5.13 0.94
C SER A 80 1.90 -5.60 -0.47
N ASP A 81 2.75 -6.43 -1.09
CA ASP A 81 2.48 -6.98 -2.42
C ASP A 81 1.29 -7.96 -2.40
N ILE A 82 1.13 -8.72 -1.30
CA ILE A 82 0.01 -9.66 -1.13
C ILE A 82 -1.29 -8.92 -0.83
N ASP A 83 -1.24 -7.91 0.04
CA ASP A 83 -2.41 -7.08 0.37
C ASP A 83 -2.93 -6.38 -0.89
N LYS A 84 -2.04 -5.87 -1.76
CA LYS A 84 -2.42 -5.32 -3.07
C LYS A 84 -3.10 -6.34 -3.96
N LEU A 85 -2.64 -7.59 -3.98
CA LEU A 85 -3.27 -8.65 -4.79
C LEU A 85 -4.68 -8.98 -4.28
N LEU A 86 -4.86 -9.05 -2.97
CA LEU A 86 -6.16 -9.26 -2.34
C LEU A 86 -7.14 -8.12 -2.63
N ASP A 87 -6.67 -6.86 -2.60
CA ASP A 87 -7.50 -5.70 -2.92
C ASP A 87 -7.95 -5.70 -4.39
N GLN A 88 -7.13 -6.21 -5.32
CA GLN A 88 -7.53 -6.34 -6.73
C GLN A 88 -8.60 -7.40 -6.96
N GLU A 89 -8.65 -8.47 -6.15
CA GLU A 89 -9.70 -9.50 -6.26
C GLU A 89 -11.07 -9.00 -5.79
N GLN A 90 -11.13 -8.07 -4.82
CA GLN A 90 -12.41 -7.55 -4.31
C GLN A 90 -13.10 -6.55 -5.25
N ILE A 91 -12.40 -6.05 -6.27
CA ILE A 91 -12.93 -5.07 -7.23
C ILE A 91 -13.56 -5.76 -8.46
N ASN A 92 -13.47 -7.10 -8.56
CA ASN A 92 -14.06 -7.89 -9.67
C ASN A 92 -15.33 -8.64 -9.28
#